data_AF-A0A378W6T6-F1
#
_entry.id   AF-A0A378W6T6-F1
#
_cell.length_a   1.000
_cell.length_b   1.000
_cell.length_c   1.000
_cell.angle_alpha   90.00
_cell.angle_beta   90.00
_cell.angle_gamma   90.00
#
_symmetry.space_group_name_H-M   'P 1'
#
loop_
_entity.id
_entity.type
_entity.pdbx_description
1 polymer ?
#
loop_
_entity_poly.entity_id
_entity_poly.type
_entity_poly.pdbx_seq_one_letter_code
_entity_poly.pdbx_strand_id
1 'polypeptide(L)'
;MAGDLRVATAHLHELSAKQGQAATGLVAATGVVDGVDASVRVTHGPISSSTAEAVAAALRARRAAGTGMARVSRDLGEKLTRAAGGYDRTDSTMAGALHGTVR
;
A
#
# COMPACT_ATOMS: atom_id res chain seq x y z
N MET A 1 5.43 -3.00 -26.94
CA MET A 1 4.16 -3.75 -26.92
C MET A 1 3.27 -3.20 -25.82
N ALA A 2 2.70 -2.01 -26.02
CA ALA A 2 1.59 -1.52 -25.22
C ALA A 2 0.33 -2.04 -25.91
N GLY A 3 -0.01 -3.30 -25.64
CA GLY A 3 -1.29 -3.84 -26.12
C GLY A 3 -2.41 -3.00 -25.54
N ASP A 4 -3.41 -2.67 -26.35
CA ASP A 4 -4.58 -1.87 -25.98
C ASP A 4 -5.01 -2.19 -24.55
N LEU A 5 -4.64 -1.31 -23.62
CA LEU A 5 -5.02 -1.43 -22.23
C LEU A 5 -6.48 -0.98 -22.19
N ARG A 6 -7.39 -1.86 -22.62
CA ARG A 6 -8.80 -1.74 -22.25
C ARG A 6 -8.80 -1.79 -20.73
N VAL A 7 -8.84 -0.61 -20.12
CA VAL A 7 -8.86 -0.47 -18.67
C VAL A 7 -10.18 -1.06 -18.20
N ALA A 8 -10.18 -2.33 -17.83
CA ALA A 8 -11.30 -2.93 -17.16
C ALA A 8 -11.39 -2.29 -15.77
N THR A 9 -12.48 -1.61 -15.46
CA THR A 9 -12.71 -1.01 -14.14
C THR A 9 -12.60 -2.04 -13.03
N ALA A 10 -13.01 -3.28 -13.30
CA ALA A 10 -12.78 -4.44 -12.43
C ALA A 10 -11.28 -4.67 -12.12
N HIS A 11 -10.39 -4.53 -13.10
CA HIS A 11 -8.94 -4.71 -12.89
C HIS A 11 -8.35 -3.57 -12.04
N LEU A 12 -8.82 -2.34 -12.21
CA LEU A 12 -8.39 -1.23 -11.35
C LEU A 12 -8.84 -1.42 -9.89
N HIS A 13 -10.05 -1.94 -9.67
CA HIS A 13 -10.51 -2.31 -8.34
C HIS A 13 -9.67 -3.45 -7.73
N GLU A 14 -9.30 -4.45 -8.51
CA GLU A 14 -8.40 -5.52 -8.07
C GLU A 14 -7.02 -4.98 -7.66
N LEU A 15 -6.43 -4.09 -8.47
CA LEU A 15 -5.16 -3.43 -8.14
C LEU A 15 -5.29 -2.58 -6.88
N SER A 16 -6.40 -1.86 -6.71
CA SER A 16 -6.69 -1.08 -5.50
C SER A 16 -6.73 -1.96 -4.25
N ALA A 17 -7.43 -3.10 -4.33
CA ALA A 17 -7.49 -4.07 -3.23
C ALA A 17 -6.11 -4.62 -2.88
N LYS A 18 -5.28 -4.96 -3.88
CA LYS A 18 -3.89 -5.40 -3.67
C LYS A 18 -3.05 -4.34 -2.97
N GLN A 19 -3.22 -3.06 -3.29
CA GLN A 19 -2.54 -1.98 -2.58
C GLN A 19 -2.99 -1.85 -1.12
N GLY A 20 -4.28 -2.05 -0.82
CA GLY A 20 -4.78 -2.12 0.55
C GLY A 20 -4.17 -3.28 1.36
N GLN A 21 -4.06 -4.45 0.73
CA GLN A 21 -3.40 -5.63 1.32
C GLN A 21 -1.90 -5.36 1.56
N ALA A 22 -1.20 -4.78 0.59
CA ALA A 22 0.21 -4.41 0.71
C ALA A 22 0.43 -3.42 1.87
N ALA A 23 -0.40 -2.39 1.97
CA ALA A 23 -0.31 -1.42 3.06
C ALA A 23 -0.50 -2.06 4.44
N THR A 24 -1.44 -2.99 4.55
CA THR A 24 -1.69 -3.75 5.79
C THR A 24 -0.51 -4.64 6.14
N GLY A 25 0.01 -5.39 5.16
CA GLY A 25 1.17 -6.26 5.35
C GLY A 25 2.43 -5.50 5.74
N LEU A 26 2.67 -4.32 5.14
CA LEU A 26 3.80 -3.45 5.48
C LEU A 26 3.77 -2.98 6.93
N VAL A 27 2.60 -2.54 7.42
CA VAL A 27 2.44 -2.14 8.83
C VAL A 27 2.65 -3.33 9.76
N ALA A 28 2.01 -4.46 9.47
CA ALA A 28 2.15 -5.68 10.27
C ALA A 28 3.61 -6.14 10.37
N ALA A 29 4.32 -6.20 9.23
CA ALA A 29 5.72 -6.61 9.17
C ALA A 29 6.65 -5.69 9.99
N THR A 30 6.33 -4.39 10.10
CA THR A 30 7.10 -3.50 10.97
C THR A 30 6.87 -3.72 12.46
N GLY A 31 5.73 -4.28 12.87
CA GLY A 31 5.42 -4.56 14.27
C GLY A 31 5.98 -5.89 14.79
N VAL A 32 6.23 -6.87 13.90
CA VAL A 32 6.73 -8.21 14.28
C VAL A 32 8.06 -8.16 15.05
N VAL A 33 8.86 -7.13 14.82
CA VAL A 33 10.21 -6.96 15.39
C VAL A 33 10.25 -6.01 16.59
N ASP A 34 9.10 -5.60 17.10
CA ASP A 34 9.02 -4.70 18.25
C ASP A 34 9.60 -5.36 19.52
N GLY A 35 10.44 -4.61 20.24
CA GLY A 35 11.04 -5.06 21.50
C GLY A 35 12.29 -5.94 21.34
N VAL A 36 12.78 -6.18 20.12
CA VAL A 36 14.04 -6.91 19.91
C VAL A 36 15.22 -6.18 20.53
N ASP A 37 15.28 -4.85 20.47
CA ASP A 37 16.34 -4.05 21.12
C ASP A 37 16.33 -4.22 22.65
N ALA A 38 15.14 -4.28 23.26
CA ALA A 38 14.99 -4.53 24.70
C ALA A 38 15.41 -5.96 25.05
N SER A 39 15.07 -6.93 24.20
CA SER A 39 15.47 -8.33 24.38
C SER A 39 17.00 -8.48 24.36
N VAL A 40 17.71 -7.76 23.49
CA VAL A 40 19.18 -7.73 23.46
C VAL A 40 19.73 -7.24 24.81
N ARG A 41 19.22 -6.11 25.35
CA ARG A 41 19.66 -5.59 26.65
C ARG A 41 19.43 -6.59 27.79
N VAL A 42 18.27 -7.24 27.81
CA VAL A 42 17.90 -8.19 28.88
C VAL A 42 18.79 -9.44 28.82
N THR A 43 19.05 -9.97 27.63
CA THR A 43 19.76 -11.25 27.47
C THR A 43 21.28 -11.12 27.58
N HIS A 44 21.85 -9.99 27.14
CA HIS A 44 23.31 -9.79 27.09
C HIS A 44 23.81 -8.75 28.11
N GLY A 45 22.91 -8.15 28.88
CA GLY A 45 23.23 -7.20 29.94
C GLY A 45 23.82 -5.87 29.45
N PRO A 46 24.36 -5.05 30.37
CA PRO A 46 24.81 -3.68 30.09
C PRO A 46 25.91 -3.56 29.03
N ILE A 47 26.74 -4.59 28.87
CA ILE A 47 27.82 -4.60 27.85
C ILE A 47 27.24 -4.48 26.44
N SER A 48 26.02 -4.95 26.21
CA SER A 48 25.34 -4.90 24.91
C SER A 48 24.65 -3.57 24.59
N SER A 49 24.80 -2.54 25.43
CA SER A 49 24.02 -1.30 25.29
C SER A 49 24.15 -0.65 23.91
N SER A 50 25.37 -0.55 23.37
CA SER A 50 25.61 0.02 22.04
C SER A 50 24.97 -0.81 20.92
N THR A 51 25.00 -2.14 21.04
CA THR A 51 24.32 -3.05 20.11
C THR A 51 22.81 -2.87 20.17
N ALA A 52 22.24 -2.80 21.38
CA ALA A 52 20.82 -2.58 21.56
C ALA A 52 20.36 -1.21 21.01
N GLU A 53 21.16 -0.16 21.19
CA GLU A 53 20.91 1.15 20.59
C GLU A 53 20.92 1.11 19.06
N ALA A 54 21.90 0.41 18.48
CA ALA A 54 21.99 0.22 17.03
C ALA A 54 20.76 -0.55 16.49
N VAL A 55 20.33 -1.61 17.19
CA VAL A 55 19.10 -2.34 16.86
C VAL A 55 17.89 -1.40 16.95
N ALA A 56 17.77 -0.63 18.03
CA ALA A 56 16.66 0.32 18.19
C ALA A 56 16.62 1.36 17.05
N ALA A 57 17.77 1.86 16.60
CA ALA A 57 17.87 2.77 15.46
C ALA A 57 17.41 2.10 14.15
N ALA A 58 17.87 0.87 13.89
CA ALA A 58 17.44 0.10 12.73
C ALA A 58 15.94 -0.19 12.72
N LEU A 59 15.36 -0.54 13.88
CA LEU A 59 13.92 -0.78 14.03
C LEU A 59 13.10 0.50 13.78
N ARG A 60 13.56 1.66 14.29
CA ARG A 60 12.93 2.96 13.99
C ARG A 60 12.96 3.28 12.50
N ALA A 61 14.10 3.10 11.83
CA ALA A 61 14.22 3.32 10.39
C ALA A 61 13.32 2.36 9.59
N ARG A 62 13.28 1.08 9.97
CA ARG A 62 12.41 0.07 9.34
C ARG A 62 10.93 0.43 9.49
N ARG A 63 10.50 0.87 10.68
CA ARG A 63 9.12 1.32 10.93
C ARG A 63 8.78 2.57 10.12
N ALA A 64 9.68 3.55 10.05
CA ALA A 64 9.48 4.75 9.23
C ALA A 64 9.32 4.40 7.75
N ALA A 65 10.19 3.54 7.22
CA ALA A 65 10.11 3.08 5.83
C ALA A 65 8.81 2.30 5.55
N GLY A 66 8.47 1.30 6.38
CA GLY A 66 7.27 0.48 6.18
C GLY A 66 5.97 1.28 6.31
N THR A 67 5.88 2.20 7.28
CA THR A 67 4.71 3.09 7.40
C THR A 67 4.63 4.08 6.23
N GLY A 68 5.76 4.59 5.73
CA GLY A 68 5.82 5.40 4.52
C GLY A 68 5.31 4.65 3.29
N MET A 69 5.82 3.44 3.05
CA MET A 69 5.36 2.59 1.95
C MET A 69 3.87 2.26 2.08
N ALA A 70 3.38 1.99 3.29
CA ALA A 70 1.97 1.72 3.52
C ALA A 70 1.07 2.93 3.18
N ARG A 71 1.53 4.16 3.45
CA ARG A 71 0.81 5.38 3.02
C ARG A 71 0.77 5.50 1.51
N VAL A 72 1.91 5.29 0.82
CA VAL A 72 1.98 5.35 -0.64
C VAL A 72 1.07 4.30 -1.28
N SER A 73 1.07 3.06 -0.77
CA SER A 73 0.16 2.02 -1.25
C SER A 73 -1.31 2.42 -1.06
N ARG A 74 -1.71 2.95 0.11
CA ARG A 74 -3.10 3.42 0.31
C ARG A 74 -3.49 4.52 -0.69
N ASP A 75 -2.64 5.53 -0.85
CA ASP A 75 -2.88 6.62 -1.80
C ASP A 75 -3.00 6.11 -3.25
N LEU A 76 -2.14 5.17 -3.65
CA LEU A 76 -2.25 4.53 -4.96
C LEU A 76 -3.56 3.74 -5.10
N GLY A 77 -3.97 3.00 -4.07
CA GLY A 77 -5.25 2.30 -4.06
C GLY A 77 -6.44 3.24 -4.25
N GLU A 78 -6.46 4.37 -3.53
CA GLU A 78 -7.50 5.38 -3.70
C GLU A 78 -7.51 5.98 -5.11
N LYS A 79 -6.33 6.26 -5.69
CA LYS A 79 -6.20 6.76 -7.07
C LYS A 79 -6.75 5.75 -8.07
N LEU A 80 -6.48 4.46 -7.89
CA LEU A 80 -7.01 3.38 -8.73
C LEU A 80 -8.54 3.29 -8.62
N THR A 81 -9.09 3.37 -7.41
CA THR A 81 -10.55 3.41 -7.19
C THR A 81 -11.19 4.62 -7.87
N ARG A 82 -10.57 5.80 -7.75
CA ARG A 82 -11.06 7.03 -8.41
C ARG A 82 -11.00 6.92 -9.93
N ALA A 83 -9.93 6.33 -10.47
CA ALA A 83 -9.81 6.07 -11.90
C ALA A 83 -10.90 5.12 -12.39
N ALA A 84 -11.16 4.02 -11.66
CA ALA A 84 -12.22 3.08 -12.00
C ALA A 84 -13.59 3.78 -12.11
N GLY A 85 -13.98 4.56 -11.09
CA GLY A 85 -15.23 5.32 -11.13
C GLY A 85 -15.26 6.39 -12.23
N GLY A 86 -14.11 6.91 -12.66
CA GLY A 86 -14.01 7.82 -13.81
C GLY A 86 -14.33 7.13 -15.13
N TYR A 87 -13.79 5.93 -15.35
CA TYR A 87 -14.09 5.11 -16.52
C TYR A 87 -15.55 4.67 -16.55
N ASP A 88 -16.09 4.11 -15.46
CA ASP A 88 -17.49 3.66 -15.41
C ASP A 88 -18.48 4.79 -15.74
N ARG A 89 -18.23 6.01 -15.23
CA ARG A 89 -19.06 7.19 -15.54
C ARG A 89 -18.97 7.58 -17.01
N THR A 90 -17.76 7.57 -17.57
CA THR A 90 -17.53 7.92 -18.98
C THR A 90 -18.25 6.94 -19.88
N ASP A 91 -18.08 5.64 -19.63
CA ASP A 91 -18.73 4.56 -20.39
C ASP A 91 -20.25 4.65 -20.30
N SER A 92 -20.79 4.88 -19.11
CA SER A 92 -22.24 5.06 -18.90
C SER A 92 -22.79 6.28 -19.64
N THR A 93 -22.06 7.40 -19.63
CA THR A 93 -22.47 8.64 -20.31
C THR A 93 -22.48 8.46 -21.82
N MET A 94 -21.43 7.85 -22.38
CA MET A 94 -21.33 7.61 -23.81
C MET A 94 -22.35 6.58 -24.28
N ALA A 95 -22.60 5.52 -23.50
CA ALA A 95 -23.67 4.59 -23.78
C ALA A 95 -25.02 5.31 -23.84
N GLY A 96 -25.35 6.17 -22.86
CA GLY A 96 -26.58 6.96 -22.88
C GLY A 96 -26.72 7.84 -24.13
N ALA A 97 -25.67 8.52 -24.55
CA ALA A 97 -25.65 9.36 -25.75
C ALA A 97 -25.90 8.55 -27.04
N LEU A 98 -25.29 7.36 -27.16
CA LEU A 98 -25.50 6.47 -28.30
C LEU A 98 -26.96 5.96 -28.35
N HIS A 99 -27.52 5.51 -27.22
CA HIS A 99 -28.92 5.09 -27.17
C HIS A 99 -29.90 6.22 -27.50
N GLY A 100 -29.57 7.48 -27.15
CA GLY A 100 -30.37 8.65 -27.49
C GLY A 100 -30.30 9.07 -28.96
N THR A 101 -29.20 8.77 -29.64
CA THR A 101 -28.96 9.13 -31.06
C THR A 101 -29.57 8.12 -32.03
N VAL A 102 -29.79 6.87 -31.60
CA VAL A 102 -30.37 5.77 -32.41
C VAL A 102 -31.91 5.77 -32.37
N ARG A 103 -32.56 6.90 -32.01
CA ARG A 103 -34.02 7.02 -31.92
C ARG A 103 -34.61 7.90 -33.02
#